data_AF-A0A6P8GK29-F1
#
_entry.id   AF-A0A6P8GK29-F1
#
_cell.length_a   1.000
_cell.length_b   1.000
_cell.length_c   1.000
_cell.angle_alpha   90.00
_cell.angle_beta   90.00
_cell.angle_gamma   90.00
#
_symmetry.space_group_name_H-M   'P 1'
#
loop_
_entity.id
_entity.type
_entity.pdbx_description
1 polymer ?
#
loop_
_entity_poly.entity_id
_entity_poly.type
_entity_poly.pdbx_seq_one_letter_code
_entity_poly.pdbx_strand_id
1 'polypeptide(L)'
;MRMMCSHQADAILCAKQVEALQSDLVARLMLLEATVHAKTAVPTAQVFPHFTGLSKLWAGFQDEMVLLSILNNMVVSLRPFLTAQSHLLLEGQLEAMLDGADIKSDDDRLSAGGQCSVQYSLASGHHNYLRTAGF
;
A
#
# COMPACT_ATOMS: atom_id res chain seq x y z
N MET A 1 -11.39 -12.17 8.08
CA MET A 1 -10.93 -12.55 6.72
C MET A 1 -10.49 -11.35 5.87
N ARG A 2 -11.30 -10.28 5.70
CA ARG A 2 -10.98 -9.13 4.82
C ARG A 2 -9.64 -8.43 5.08
N MET A 3 -9.21 -8.34 6.34
CA MET A 3 -7.93 -7.70 6.68
C MET A 3 -6.72 -8.50 6.16
N MET A 4 -6.77 -9.84 6.11
CA MET A 4 -5.66 -10.63 5.52
C MET A 4 -5.58 -10.46 3.99
N CYS A 5 -6.72 -10.32 3.31
CA CYS A 5 -6.77 -10.14 1.85
C CYS A 5 -6.21 -8.78 1.41
N SER A 6 -6.39 -7.70 2.20
CA SER A 6 -5.84 -6.38 1.87
C SER A 6 -4.31 -6.37 1.93
N HIS A 7 -3.72 -6.97 2.98
CA HIS A 7 -2.25 -7.02 3.14
C HIS A 7 -1.58 -7.86 2.04
N GLN A 8 -2.26 -8.92 1.57
CA GLN A 8 -1.77 -9.73 0.47
C GLN A 8 -1.81 -8.95 -0.85
N ALA A 9 -2.83 -8.11 -1.08
CA ALA A 9 -2.87 -7.22 -2.23
C ALA A 9 -1.73 -6.19 -2.19
N ASP A 10 -1.45 -5.60 -1.03
CA ASP A 10 -0.36 -4.62 -0.86
C ASP A 10 1.02 -5.24 -1.14
N ALA A 11 1.27 -6.47 -0.68
CA ALA A 11 2.50 -7.20 -0.98
C ALA A 11 2.68 -7.51 -2.48
N ILE A 12 1.58 -7.85 -3.17
CA ILE A 12 1.59 -8.08 -4.63
C ILE A 12 1.88 -6.78 -5.38
N LEU A 13 1.30 -5.66 -4.94
CA LEU A 13 1.54 -4.34 -5.55
C LEU A 13 2.99 -3.90 -5.34
N CYS A 14 3.53 -4.06 -4.13
CA CYS A 14 4.95 -3.80 -3.82
C CYS A 14 5.88 -4.61 -4.75
N ALA A 15 5.64 -5.91 -4.91
CA ALA A 15 6.43 -6.76 -5.82
C ALA A 15 6.41 -6.25 -7.26
N LYS A 16 5.22 -5.92 -7.79
CA LYS A 16 5.08 -5.35 -9.15
C LYS A 16 5.80 -4.02 -9.29
N GLN A 17 5.77 -3.17 -8.26
CA GLN A 17 6.43 -1.88 -8.28
C GLN A 17 7.95 -2.03 -8.30
N VAL A 18 8.51 -2.98 -7.54
CA VAL A 18 9.95 -3.32 -7.57
C VAL A 18 10.37 -3.81 -8.96
N GLU A 19 9.56 -4.68 -9.60
CA GLU A 19 9.84 -5.15 -10.96
C GLU A 19 9.86 -3.99 -11.98
N ALA A 20 8.91 -3.05 -11.86
CA ALA A 20 8.87 -1.86 -12.71
C ALA A 20 10.11 -0.97 -12.51
N LEU A 21 10.48 -0.69 -11.25
CA LEU A 21 11.68 0.08 -10.92
C LEU A 21 12.96 -0.60 -11.45
N GLN A 22 13.02 -1.93 -11.41
CA GLN A 22 14.15 -2.70 -11.94
C GLN A 22 14.24 -2.58 -13.46
N SER A 23 13.12 -2.68 -14.17
CA SER A 23 13.08 -2.50 -15.62
C SER A 23 13.57 -1.10 -16.02
N ASP A 24 13.09 -0.07 -15.34
CA ASP A 24 13.49 1.33 -15.57
C ASP A 24 14.96 1.57 -15.25
N LEU A 25 15.49 0.93 -14.19
CA LEU A 25 16.90 1.03 -13.82
C LEU A 25 17.79 0.48 -14.93
N VAL A 26 17.47 -0.70 -15.46
CA VAL A 26 18.22 -1.33 -16.56
C VAL A 26 18.18 -0.44 -17.79
N ALA A 27 17.00 0.05 -18.18
CA ALA A 27 16.86 0.94 -19.34
C ALA A 27 17.70 2.22 -19.19
N ARG A 28 17.72 2.83 -18.00
CA ARG A 28 18.51 4.04 -17.75
C ARG A 28 20.01 3.77 -17.70
N LEU A 29 20.45 2.65 -17.16
CA LEU A 29 21.86 2.26 -17.17
C LEU A 29 22.37 2.03 -18.59
N MET A 30 21.57 1.38 -19.45
CA MET A 30 21.90 1.21 -20.88
C MET A 30 22.04 2.55 -21.60
N LEU A 31 21.14 3.50 -21.32
CA LEU A 31 21.22 4.85 -21.90
C LEU A 31 22.43 5.63 -21.38
N LEU A 32 22.74 5.52 -20.09
CA LEU A 32 23.92 6.13 -19.50
C LEU A 32 25.19 5.54 -20.12
N GLU A 33 25.27 4.22 -20.25
CA GLU A 33 26.37 3.52 -20.91
C GLU A 33 26.54 4.06 -22.34
N ALA A 34 25.49 4.05 -23.16
CA ALA A 34 25.55 4.57 -24.54
C ALA A 34 26.02 6.04 -24.60
N THR A 35 25.68 6.83 -23.58
CA THR A 35 26.09 8.24 -23.48
C THR A 35 27.58 8.41 -23.20
N VAL A 36 28.23 7.44 -22.54
CA VAL A 36 29.63 7.51 -22.09
C VAL A 36 30.60 6.58 -22.82
N HIS A 37 30.13 5.48 -23.41
CA HIS A 37 30.92 4.31 -23.85
C HIS A 37 32.02 4.60 -24.90
N ALA A 38 32.00 5.76 -25.57
CA ALA A 38 32.98 6.11 -26.60
C ALA A 38 33.47 7.57 -26.55
N LYS A 39 33.26 8.28 -25.44
CA LYS A 39 33.58 9.70 -25.33
C LYS A 39 34.69 9.94 -24.30
N THR A 40 35.80 10.54 -24.75
CA THR A 40 36.93 10.96 -23.90
C THR A 40 36.55 12.06 -22.90
N ALA A 41 35.52 12.85 -23.20
CA ALA A 41 34.88 13.78 -22.28
C ALA A 41 33.39 13.87 -22.60
N VAL A 42 32.54 13.73 -21.57
CA VAL A 42 31.09 13.89 -21.71
C VAL A 42 30.66 15.16 -21.00
N PRO A 43 29.94 16.08 -21.67
CA PRO A 43 29.44 17.28 -21.02
C PRO A 43 28.55 16.93 -19.82
N THR A 44 28.74 17.61 -18.69
CA THR A 44 27.94 17.43 -17.47
C THR A 44 26.44 17.54 -17.76
N ALA A 45 26.05 18.46 -18.64
CA ALA A 45 24.65 18.64 -19.05
C ALA A 45 24.01 17.38 -19.69
N GLN A 46 24.82 16.48 -20.26
CA GLN A 46 24.33 15.21 -20.84
C GLN A 46 24.27 14.10 -19.79
N VAL A 47 25.22 14.02 -18.87
CA VAL A 47 25.28 12.93 -17.87
C VAL A 47 24.47 13.19 -16.61
N PHE A 48 24.41 14.45 -16.16
CA PHE A 48 23.76 14.82 -14.91
C PHE A 48 22.25 14.47 -14.85
N PRO A 49 21.47 14.63 -15.94
CA PRO A 49 20.08 14.17 -15.97
C PRO A 49 19.93 12.66 -15.79
N HIS A 50 20.86 11.85 -16.31
CA HIS A 50 20.83 10.39 -16.13
C HIS A 50 21.08 10.01 -14.66
N PHE A 51 22.09 10.60 -14.02
CA PHE A 51 22.34 10.40 -12.59
C PHE A 51 21.18 10.89 -11.71
N THR A 52 20.54 12.00 -12.07
CA THR A 52 19.33 12.48 -11.40
C THR A 52 18.15 11.51 -11.58
N GLY A 53 18.04 10.86 -12.74
CA GLY A 53 17.06 9.80 -12.97
C GLY A 53 17.34 8.55 -12.13
N LEU A 54 18.61 8.14 -12.07
CA LEU A 54 19.04 6.99 -11.26
C LEU A 54 18.83 7.24 -9.76
N SER A 55 19.11 8.44 -9.25
CA SER A 55 18.88 8.76 -7.83
C SER A 55 17.40 8.70 -7.45
N LYS A 56 16.50 9.10 -8.37
CA LYS A 56 15.05 8.96 -8.17
C LYS A 56 14.60 7.50 -8.16
N LEU A 57 15.12 6.67 -9.06
CA LEU A 57 14.83 5.23 -9.04
C LEU A 57 15.34 4.59 -7.75
N TRP A 58 16.54 4.96 -7.31
CA TRP A 58 17.10 4.50 -6.04
C TRP A 58 16.21 4.87 -4.85
N ALA A 59 15.71 6.11 -4.79
CA ALA A 59 14.75 6.51 -3.78
C ALA A 59 13.47 5.67 -3.83
N GLY A 60 12.94 5.38 -5.03
CA GLY A 60 11.79 4.49 -5.19
C GLY A 60 12.04 3.07 -4.66
N PHE A 61 13.23 2.50 -4.88
CA PHE A 61 13.59 1.21 -4.27
C PHE A 61 13.67 1.27 -2.74
N GLN A 62 14.12 2.39 -2.17
CA GLN A 62 14.12 2.59 -0.72
C GLN A 62 12.70 2.63 -0.17
N ASP A 63 11.77 3.30 -0.84
CA ASP A 63 10.36 3.35 -0.45
C ASP A 63 9.76 1.93 -0.40
N GLU A 64 9.98 1.13 -1.44
CA GLU A 64 9.52 -0.27 -1.49
C GLU A 64 10.19 -1.15 -0.43
N MET A 65 11.47 -0.93 -0.13
CA MET A 65 12.18 -1.65 0.93
C MET A 65 11.60 -1.36 2.32
N VAL A 66 11.22 -0.09 2.58
CA VAL A 66 10.55 0.30 3.82
C VAL A 66 9.16 -0.35 3.90
N LEU A 67 8.38 -0.32 2.82
CA LEU A 67 7.07 -0.98 2.76
C LEU A 67 7.19 -2.48 3.02
N LEU A 68 8.14 -3.16 2.37
CA LEU A 68 8.39 -4.58 2.57
C LEU A 68 8.78 -4.90 4.02
N SER A 69 9.57 -4.05 4.66
CA SER A 69 9.91 -4.20 6.07
C SER A 69 8.67 -4.12 6.97
N ILE A 70 7.78 -3.17 6.71
CA ILE A 70 6.52 -3.03 7.45
C ILE A 70 5.65 -4.28 7.26
N LEU A 71 5.45 -4.73 6.03
CA LEU A 71 4.67 -5.94 5.72
C LEU A 71 5.26 -7.18 6.40
N ASN A 72 6.58 -7.34 6.34
CA ASN A 72 7.27 -8.43 7.00
C ASN A 72 7.08 -8.39 8.53
N ASN A 73 7.21 -7.21 9.14
CA ASN A 73 6.98 -7.05 10.57
C ASN A 73 5.55 -7.42 10.97
N MET A 74 4.55 -7.03 10.17
CA MET A 74 3.16 -7.44 10.40
C MET A 74 3.01 -8.96 10.38
N VAL A 75 3.57 -9.64 9.37
CA VAL A 75 3.53 -11.11 9.26
C VAL A 75 4.21 -11.77 10.46
N VAL A 76 5.38 -11.28 10.86
CA VAL A 76 6.12 -11.80 12.03
C VAL A 76 5.32 -11.59 13.31
N SER A 77 4.72 -10.42 13.51
CA SER A 77 3.91 -10.11 14.69
C SER A 77 2.61 -10.90 14.76
N LEU A 78 2.01 -11.25 13.62
CA LEU A 78 0.76 -12.04 13.57
C LEU A 78 1.00 -13.54 13.76
N ARG A 79 2.19 -14.04 13.43
CA ARG A 79 2.50 -15.48 13.48
C ARG A 79 2.21 -16.14 14.84
N PRO A 80 2.62 -15.57 16.00
CA PRO A 80 2.32 -16.18 17.29
C PRO A 80 0.82 -16.30 17.57
N PHE A 81 0.01 -15.34 17.13
CA PHE A 81 -1.44 -15.37 17.30
C PHE A 81 -2.07 -16.50 16.48
N LEU A 82 -1.65 -16.64 15.22
CA LEU A 82 -2.11 -17.73 14.35
C LEU A 82 -1.69 -19.10 14.91
N THR A 83 -0.45 -19.23 15.41
CA THR A 83 0.02 -20.45 16.07
C THR A 83 -0.83 -20.76 17.31
N ALA A 84 -1.02 -19.78 18.21
CA ALA A 84 -1.84 -19.98 19.42
C ALA A 84 -3.28 -20.38 19.07
N GLN A 85 -3.88 -19.73 18.06
CA GLN A 85 -5.22 -20.06 17.59
C GLN A 85 -5.30 -21.48 17.03
N SER A 86 -4.28 -21.95 16.30
CA SER A 86 -4.22 -23.33 15.79
C SER A 86 -4.12 -24.39 16.88
N HIS A 87 -3.60 -24.03 18.07
CA HIS A 87 -3.57 -24.92 19.23
C HIS A 87 -4.85 -24.85 20.08
N LEU A 88 -5.54 -23.70 20.08
CA LEU A 88 -6.76 -23.47 20.86
C LEU A 88 -8.04 -23.91 20.14
N LEU A 89 -8.03 -23.88 18.81
CA LEU A 89 -9.11 -24.42 17.97
C LEU A 89 -8.64 -25.74 17.38
N LEU A 90 -8.92 -26.84 18.06
CA LEU A 90 -8.77 -28.17 17.47
C LEU A 90 -9.59 -28.25 16.17
N GLU A 91 -9.12 -29.07 15.25
CA GLU A 91 -9.84 -29.31 13.99
C GLU A 91 -11.29 -29.75 14.28
N GLY A 92 -12.26 -29.01 13.73
CA GLY A 92 -13.69 -29.23 13.98
C GLY A 92 -14.28 -28.57 15.24
N GLN A 93 -13.49 -27.98 16.15
CA GLN A 93 -14.05 -27.26 17.32
C GLN A 93 -14.84 -26.02 16.92
N LEU A 94 -14.35 -25.28 15.92
CA LEU A 94 -15.06 -24.10 15.43
C LEU A 94 -16.42 -24.51 14.85
N GLU A 95 -16.47 -25.59 14.07
CA GLU A 95 -17.71 -26.15 13.52
C GLU A 95 -18.65 -26.65 14.63
N ALA A 96 -18.11 -27.31 15.66
CA ALA A 96 -18.89 -27.74 16.82
C ALA A 96 -19.46 -26.56 17.63
N MET A 97 -18.74 -25.44 17.74
CA MET A 97 -19.23 -24.22 18.39
C MET A 97 -20.31 -23.50 17.56
N LEU A 98 -20.27 -23.68 16.24
CA LEU A 98 -21.17 -23.06 15.29
C LEU A 98 -22.37 -23.96 14.92
N ASP A 99 -22.42 -25.18 15.46
CA ASP A 99 -23.49 -26.12 15.19
C ASP A 99 -24.85 -25.55 15.63
N GLY A 100 -25.81 -25.57 14.70
CA GLY A 100 -27.15 -24.98 14.87
C GLY A 100 -27.22 -23.44 14.84
N ALA A 101 -26.10 -22.73 14.64
CA ALA A 101 -26.12 -21.28 14.49
C ALA A 101 -26.44 -20.88 13.03
N ASP A 102 -27.36 -19.93 12.85
CA ASP A 102 -27.60 -19.29 11.55
C ASP A 102 -26.47 -18.28 11.26
N ILE A 103 -25.43 -18.75 10.55
CA ILE A 103 -24.27 -17.92 10.20
C ILE A 103 -24.60 -17.11 8.94
N LYS A 104 -24.85 -15.82 9.13
CA LYS A 104 -25.03 -14.89 8.01
C LYS A 104 -23.73 -14.68 7.24
N SER A 105 -23.80 -14.80 5.92
CA SER A 105 -22.69 -14.48 5.04
C SER A 105 -22.33 -12.99 5.13
N ASP A 106 -21.11 -12.65 4.76
CA ASP A 106 -20.67 -11.26 4.67
C ASP A 106 -21.56 -10.44 3.72
N ASP A 107 -22.15 -11.04 2.69
CA ASP A 107 -23.10 -10.39 1.78
C ASP A 107 -24.49 -10.17 2.42
N ASP A 108 -24.97 -11.12 3.23
CA ASP A 108 -26.21 -10.98 4.00
C ASP A 108 -26.08 -9.86 5.05
N ARG A 109 -24.88 -9.73 5.64
CA ARG A 109 -24.56 -8.66 6.60
C ARG A 109 -24.47 -7.30 5.93
N LEU A 110 -23.99 -7.24 4.69
CA LEU A 110 -23.92 -5.99 3.92
C LEU A 110 -25.29 -5.54 3.42
N SER A 111 -26.14 -6.48 3.01
CA SER A 111 -27.52 -6.19 2.60
C SER A 111 -28.43 -5.84 3.78
N ALA A 112 -28.22 -6.46 4.95
CA ALA A 112 -28.92 -6.09 6.19
C ALA A 112 -28.37 -4.81 6.84
N GLY A 113 -27.11 -4.43 6.57
CA GLY A 113 -26.45 -3.21 7.03
C GLY A 113 -26.78 -1.96 6.22
N GLY A 114 -27.87 -1.97 5.46
CA GLY A 114 -28.39 -0.79 4.80
C GLY A 114 -28.87 0.24 5.82
N GLN A 115 -28.09 1.32 5.98
CA GLN A 115 -28.36 2.55 6.75
C GLN A 115 -27.88 2.56 8.21
N CYS A 116 -26.56 2.60 8.43
CA CYS A 116 -26.05 3.66 9.29
C CYS A 116 -25.62 4.81 8.38
N SER A 117 -26.56 5.71 8.08
CA SER A 117 -26.24 7.00 7.47
C SER A 117 -25.43 7.79 8.49
N VAL A 118 -24.10 7.65 8.46
CA VAL A 118 -23.22 8.66 9.03
C VAL A 118 -23.43 9.90 8.17
N GLN A 119 -24.35 10.77 8.60
CA GLN A 119 -24.51 12.09 8.03
C GLN A 119 -23.22 12.86 8.31
N TYR A 120 -22.27 12.81 7.37
CA TYR A 120 -21.37 13.93 7.19
C TYR A 120 -22.24 15.08 6.72
N SER A 121 -22.67 15.92 7.67
CA SER A 121 -23.29 17.19 7.34
C SER A 121 -22.27 17.99 6.55
N LEU A 122 -22.41 18.00 5.22
CA LEU A 122 -21.85 19.03 4.38
C LEU A 122 -22.49 20.35 4.83
N ALA A 123 -21.82 21.07 5.72
CA ALA A 123 -22.10 22.48 5.95
C ALA A 123 -21.59 23.24 4.71
N SER A 124 -22.36 23.19 3.62
CA SER A 124 -22.16 24.06 2.47
C SER A 124 -23.03 25.30 2.64
N GLY A 125 -22.36 26.42 2.91
CA GLY A 125 -22.69 27.72 2.35
C GLY A 125 -23.93 28.42 2.89
N HIS A 126 -23.74 29.31 3.85
CA HIS A 126 -24.05 30.74 3.70
C HIS A 126 -23.71 31.47 5.00
N HIS A 127 -22.50 32.03 5.09
CA HIS A 127 -22.30 33.19 5.95
C HIS A 127 -21.74 34.33 5.11
N ASN A 128 -22.67 35.22 4.78
CA ASN A 128 -22.44 36.48 4.11
C ASN A 128 -21.35 37.27 4.82
N TYR A 129 -20.45 37.82 4.00
CA TYR A 129 -19.59 38.93 4.34
C TYR A 129 -20.46 40.09 4.88
N LEU A 130 -20.37 40.36 6.18
CA LEU A 130 -20.80 41.64 6.73
C LEU A 130 -19.64 42.32 7.45
N ARG A 131 -19.15 43.33 6.74
CA ARG A 131 -18.40 44.50 7.17
C ARG A 131 -19.15 45.25 8.30
N THR A 132 -18.45 45.48 9.42
CA THR A 132 -18.56 46.63 10.36
C THR A 132 -17.26 46.64 11.17
N ALA A 133 -16.27 47.51 10.97
CA ALA A 133 -16.18 48.94 11.33
C ALA A 133 -16.39 49.24 12.83
N GLY A 134 -15.30 49.64 13.52
CA GLY A 134 -15.24 50.35 14.82
C GLY A 134 -15.26 49.42 16.05
N PHE A 135 -14.33 49.47 17.02
CA PHE A 135 -13.37 50.49 17.47
C PHE A 135 -12.02 49.85 17.82
#